data_AF-G3B2Y3-F1
#
_entry.id   AF-G3B2Y3-F1
#
_cell.length_a   1.000
_cell.length_b   1.000
_cell.length_c   1.000
_cell.angle_alpha   90.00
_cell.angle_beta   90.00
_cell.angle_gamma   90.00
#
_symmetry.space_group_name_H-M   'P 1'
#
loop_
_entity.id
_entity.type
_entity.pdbx_description
1 polymer ?
#
loop_
_entity_poly.entity_id
_entity_poly.type
_entity_poly.pdbx_seq_one_letter_code
_entity_poly.pdbx_strand_id
1 'polypeptide(L)'
;MSGISVGDFANVYGRNTPVDYFGLRLTGYLLATETGTYTIQFTKADNEASLSLGGYTDTLDCCSSSSNLPVEGSVYAHLLDTSGAVNTTVITVSLVAGEYYPVKIMYYQAGPGVASLELSIKYPDGDTHTDDIS
;
A
#
# COMPACT_ATOMS: atom_id res chain seq x y z
N MET A 1 33.21 -11.25 15.36
CA MET A 1 31.97 -10.45 15.28
C MET A 1 31.94 -9.85 13.89
N SER A 2 31.13 -10.41 12.99
CA SER A 2 30.94 -9.87 11.65
C SER A 2 30.15 -8.57 11.79
N GLY A 3 30.66 -7.48 11.23
CA GLY A 3 30.06 -6.16 11.33
C GLY A 3 28.63 -6.16 10.83
N ILE A 4 27.80 -5.32 11.44
CA ILE A 4 26.54 -4.86 10.85
C ILE A 4 26.86 -4.43 9.42
N SER A 5 26.22 -5.07 8.43
CA SER A 5 26.23 -4.57 7.05
C SER A 5 25.91 -3.08 7.10
N VAL A 6 26.74 -2.23 6.49
CA VAL A 6 26.37 -0.83 6.30
C VAL A 6 25.20 -0.89 5.32
N GLY A 7 23.98 -0.89 5.86
CA GLY A 7 22.82 -1.24 5.06
C GLY A 7 22.61 -0.30 3.89
N ASP A 8 21.92 -0.77 2.86
CA ASP A 8 21.57 0.07 1.72
C ASP A 8 20.69 1.24 2.21
N PHE A 9 20.95 2.45 1.70
CA PHE A 9 20.15 3.64 1.99
C PHE A 9 19.48 4.14 0.72
N ALA A 10 18.23 4.58 0.85
CA ALA A 10 17.51 5.25 -0.22
C ALA A 10 16.74 6.47 0.29
N ASN A 11 16.34 7.33 -0.65
CA ASN A 11 15.40 8.39 -0.39
C ASN A 11 13.99 7.82 -0.34
N VAL A 12 13.39 7.80 0.84
CA VAL A 12 12.00 7.43 1.07
C VAL A 12 11.26 8.69 1.51
N TYR A 13 10.46 9.27 0.61
CA TYR A 13 9.70 10.51 0.84
C TYR A 13 10.54 11.66 1.42
N GLY A 14 11.72 11.91 0.84
CA GLY A 14 12.62 12.98 1.25
C GLY A 14 13.52 12.64 2.44
N ARG A 15 13.49 11.41 2.96
CA ARG A 15 14.31 10.97 4.09
C ARG A 15 15.32 9.91 3.67
N ASN A 16 16.57 10.09 4.06
CA ASN A 16 17.60 9.06 3.92
C ASN A 16 17.33 7.93 4.90
N THR A 17 16.87 6.79 4.39
CA THR A 17 16.32 5.68 5.19
C THR A 17 17.12 4.41 4.92
N PRO A 18 17.51 3.63 5.96
CA PRO A 18 18.07 2.31 5.75
C PRO A 18 16.98 1.41 5.16
N VAL A 19 17.16 0.95 3.92
CA VAL A 19 16.14 0.20 3.20
C VAL A 19 16.24 -1.30 3.36
N ASP A 20 17.28 -1.84 4.00
CA ASP A 20 17.35 -3.28 4.27
C ASP A 20 16.36 -3.73 5.37
N TYR A 21 16.06 -2.85 6.33
CA TYR A 21 15.18 -3.18 7.45
C TYR A 21 14.43 -1.92 7.90
N PHE A 22 13.21 -1.75 7.41
CA PHE A 22 12.37 -0.63 7.82
C PHE A 22 10.88 -0.94 7.71
N GLY A 23 10.09 -0.17 8.46
CA GLY A 23 8.65 -0.11 8.31
C GLY A 23 8.23 1.24 7.74
N LEU A 24 7.25 1.21 6.86
CA LEU A 24 6.61 2.40 6.31
C LEU A 24 5.12 2.34 6.65
N ARG A 25 4.59 3.48 7.11
CA ARG A 25 3.15 3.71 7.26
C ARG A 25 2.76 4.95 6.47
N LEU A 26 1.95 4.77 5.44
CA LEU A 26 1.34 5.84 4.67
C LEU A 26 -0.13 5.93 5.04
N THR A 27 -0.62 7.14 5.26
CA THR A 27 -2.02 7.39 5.63
C THR A 27 -2.52 8.60 4.88
N GLY A 28 -3.73 8.54 4.38
CA GLY A 28 -4.31 9.63 3.59
C GLY A 28 -5.75 9.33 3.22
N TYR A 29 -6.18 9.88 2.09
CA TYR A 29 -7.49 9.65 1.50
C TYR A 29 -7.34 9.42 0.01
N LEU A 30 -8.08 8.45 -0.52
CA LEU A 30 -8.29 8.26 -1.96
C LEU A 30 -9.49 9.10 -2.37
N LEU A 31 -9.28 10.05 -3.28
CA LEU A 31 -10.39 10.75 -3.95
C LEU A 31 -10.90 9.87 -5.08
N ALA A 32 -12.17 9.46 -5.03
CA ALA A 32 -12.80 8.84 -6.17
C ALA A 32 -13.14 9.91 -7.21
N THR A 33 -12.46 9.89 -8.36
CA THR A 33 -12.74 10.81 -9.48
C THR A 33 -13.97 10.38 -10.27
N GLU A 34 -14.34 9.11 -10.20
CA GLU A 34 -15.46 8.51 -10.92
C GLU A 34 -16.30 7.61 -10.00
N THR A 35 -17.61 7.54 -10.28
CA THR A 35 -18.49 6.60 -9.58
C THR A 35 -18.40 5.26 -10.29
N GLY A 36 -18.01 4.21 -9.57
CA GLY A 36 -17.93 2.88 -10.15
C GLY A 36 -17.04 1.94 -9.36
N THR A 37 -16.70 0.82 -10.00
CA THR A 37 -15.89 -0.23 -9.37
C THR A 37 -14.41 0.02 -9.62
N TYR A 38 -13.67 0.15 -8.52
CA TYR A 38 -12.22 0.20 -8.49
C TYR A 38 -11.67 -1.18 -8.13
N THR A 39 -10.57 -1.57 -8.76
CA THR A 39 -9.83 -2.81 -8.43
C THR A 39 -8.46 -2.43 -7.88
N ILE A 40 -8.15 -2.85 -6.65
CA ILE A 40 -6.93 -2.48 -5.94
C ILE A 40 -6.14 -3.73 -5.61
N GLN A 41 -4.84 -3.72 -5.90
CA GLN A 41 -3.91 -4.80 -5.56
C GLN A 41 -2.48 -4.25 -5.40
N PHE A 42 -1.64 -4.95 -4.67
CA PHE A 42 -0.19 -4.76 -4.82
C PHE A 42 0.32 -5.66 -5.94
N THR A 43 1.14 -5.13 -6.84
CA THR A 43 1.85 -5.93 -7.87
C THR A 43 3.21 -6.39 -7.37
N LYS A 44 3.80 -5.69 -6.41
CA LYS A 44 5.00 -6.11 -5.68
C LYS A 44 4.98 -5.68 -4.22
N ALA A 45 5.48 -6.55 -3.37
CA ALA A 45 5.84 -6.25 -1.99
C ALA A 45 6.99 -7.19 -1.60
N ASP A 46 8.22 -6.69 -1.60
CA ASP A 46 9.35 -7.33 -0.95
C ASP A 46 9.60 -6.51 0.30
N ASN A 47 9.30 -6.95 1.53
CA ASN A 47 8.85 -8.29 1.92
C ASN A 47 7.34 -8.41 2.11
N GLU A 48 6.69 -7.41 2.71
CA GLU A 48 5.28 -7.51 3.10
C GLU A 48 4.59 -6.15 3.06
N ALA A 49 3.35 -6.11 2.56
CA ALA A 49 2.53 -4.92 2.51
C ALA A 49 1.05 -5.22 2.82
N SER A 50 0.37 -4.24 3.38
CA SER A 50 -1.09 -4.24 3.50
C SER A 50 -1.67 -2.86 3.22
N LEU A 51 -2.87 -2.82 2.65
CA LEU A 51 -3.66 -1.62 2.43
C LEU A 51 -5.03 -1.82 3.06
N SER A 52 -5.45 -0.88 3.89
CA SER A 52 -6.80 -0.80 4.45
C SER A 52 -7.52 0.41 3.85
N LEU A 53 -8.78 0.22 3.44
CA LEU A 53 -9.64 1.25 2.86
C LEU A 53 -10.89 1.42 3.73
N GLY A 54 -11.05 2.62 4.30
CA GLY A 54 -12.20 2.98 5.12
C GLY A 54 -13.47 3.23 4.31
N GLY A 55 -14.63 2.97 4.91
CA GLY A 55 -15.93 3.08 4.24
C GLY A 55 -16.31 1.87 3.38
N TYR A 56 -15.43 0.87 3.26
CA TYR A 56 -15.70 -0.39 2.56
C TYR A 56 -16.42 -1.44 3.44
N THR A 57 -16.01 -1.60 4.70
CA THR A 57 -16.55 -2.62 5.61
C THR A 57 -17.05 -2.10 6.95
N ASP A 58 -16.71 -0.87 7.34
CA ASP A 58 -17.06 -0.32 8.64
C ASP A 58 -17.47 1.15 8.55
N THR A 59 -18.31 1.54 9.51
CA THR A 59 -18.69 2.92 9.86
C THR A 59 -17.48 3.70 10.40
N LEU A 60 -16.40 3.76 9.64
CA LEU A 60 -15.33 4.70 9.91
C LEU A 60 -15.89 6.09 9.71
N ASP A 61 -16.06 6.75 10.86
CA ASP A 61 -16.50 8.12 10.95
C ASP A 61 -15.56 8.96 10.08
N CYS A 62 -16.07 9.44 8.95
CA CYS A 62 -15.37 10.38 8.09
C CYS A 62 -14.95 11.54 8.98
N CYS A 63 -13.64 11.77 9.15
CA CYS A 63 -12.96 12.70 10.09
C CYS A 63 -12.27 12.07 11.31
N SER A 64 -12.32 10.75 11.50
CA SER A 64 -11.35 10.05 12.35
C SER A 64 -10.01 9.88 11.60
N SER A 65 -8.89 9.81 12.33
CA SER A 65 -7.56 9.69 11.70
C SER A 65 -7.47 8.39 10.88
N SER A 66 -7.07 8.47 9.60
CA SER A 66 -6.79 7.30 8.75
C SER A 66 -5.70 6.38 9.31
N SER A 67 -4.93 6.83 10.31
CA SER A 67 -4.03 5.98 11.08
C SER A 67 -4.75 4.87 11.87
N ASN A 68 -6.00 5.11 12.26
CA ASN A 68 -6.80 4.21 13.10
C ASN A 68 -7.62 3.20 12.30
N LEU A 69 -7.52 3.19 10.97
CA LEU A 69 -8.15 2.17 10.14
C LEU A 69 -7.80 0.77 10.66
N PRO A 70 -8.77 -0.11 10.96
CA PRO A 70 -8.46 -1.50 11.24
C PRO A 70 -7.95 -2.17 9.96
N VAL A 71 -7.29 -3.32 10.11
CA VAL A 71 -6.79 -4.09 8.95
C VAL A 71 -7.91 -4.94 8.31
N GLU A 72 -9.17 -4.73 8.69
CA GLU A 72 -10.30 -5.45 8.11
C GLU A 72 -10.59 -4.98 6.67
N GLY A 73 -10.90 -5.92 5.77
CA GLY A 73 -11.09 -5.63 4.33
C GLY A 73 -9.80 -5.30 3.56
N SER A 74 -8.63 -5.63 4.10
CA SER A 74 -7.34 -5.21 3.54
C SER A 74 -6.92 -5.96 2.27
N VAL A 75 -6.24 -5.24 1.38
CA VAL A 75 -5.34 -5.83 0.39
C VAL A 75 -4.06 -6.23 1.10
N TYR A 76 -3.55 -7.42 0.85
CA TYR A 76 -2.30 -7.94 1.38
C TYR A 76 -1.38 -8.35 0.23
N ALA A 77 -0.08 -8.14 0.39
CA ALA A 77 0.92 -8.78 -0.44
C ALA A 77 2.18 -9.16 0.33
N HIS A 78 2.80 -10.26 -0.07
CA HIS A 78 4.06 -10.74 0.48
C HIS A 78 4.90 -11.46 -0.58
N LEU A 79 6.21 -11.27 -0.51
CA LEU A 79 7.18 -11.96 -1.33
C LEU A 79 7.26 -13.44 -0.90
N LEU A 80 6.89 -14.35 -1.80
CA LEU A 80 6.88 -15.79 -1.54
C LEU A 80 8.28 -16.38 -1.44
N ASP A 81 9.19 -15.92 -2.31
CA ASP A 81 10.53 -16.46 -2.44
C ASP A 81 11.48 -15.47 -3.14
N THR A 82 12.74 -15.86 -3.26
CA THR A 82 13.78 -15.05 -3.90
C THR A 82 13.67 -14.96 -5.42
N SER A 83 12.64 -15.57 -6.05
CA SER A 83 12.39 -15.47 -7.50
C SER A 83 11.62 -14.19 -7.88
N GLY A 84 11.15 -13.43 -6.89
CA GLY A 84 10.31 -12.25 -7.11
C GLY A 84 8.81 -12.57 -7.17
N ALA A 85 8.40 -13.82 -6.91
CA ALA A 85 7.01 -14.20 -6.88
C ALA A 85 6.31 -13.57 -5.67
N VAL A 86 5.15 -12.95 -5.90
CA VAL A 86 4.38 -12.26 -4.86
C VAL A 86 3.02 -12.92 -4.71
N ASN A 87 2.65 -13.26 -3.48
CA ASN A 87 1.27 -13.57 -3.14
C ASN A 87 0.57 -12.25 -2.84
N THR A 88 -0.50 -11.95 -3.57
CA THR A 88 -1.24 -10.71 -3.43
C THR A 88 -2.73 -11.02 -3.46
N THR A 89 -3.51 -10.30 -2.64
CA THR A 89 -4.97 -10.28 -2.74
C THR A 89 -5.40 -9.15 -3.65
N VAL A 90 -6.57 -9.28 -4.26
CA VAL A 90 -7.20 -8.21 -5.03
C VAL A 90 -8.52 -7.88 -4.36
N ILE A 91 -8.81 -6.59 -4.17
CA ILE A 91 -10.15 -6.14 -3.74
C ILE A 91 -10.83 -5.41 -4.89
N THR A 92 -12.15 -5.52 -4.94
CA THR A 92 -13.02 -4.71 -5.77
C THR A 92 -13.98 -3.93 -4.88
N VAL A 93 -14.07 -2.63 -5.09
CA VAL A 93 -14.88 -1.73 -4.28
C VAL A 93 -15.62 -0.73 -5.16
N SER A 94 -16.90 -0.51 -4.87
CA SER A 94 -17.69 0.52 -5.52
C SER A 94 -17.57 1.84 -4.75
N LEU A 95 -17.03 2.87 -5.41
CA LEU A 95 -16.84 4.20 -4.85
C LEU A 95 -17.75 5.22 -5.56
N VAL A 96 -17.99 6.35 -4.89
CA VAL A 96 -18.82 7.46 -5.39
C VAL A 96 -17.91 8.64 -5.71
N ALA A 97 -18.05 9.19 -6.92
CA ALA A 97 -17.27 10.34 -7.37
C ALA A 97 -17.39 11.53 -6.41
N GLY A 98 -16.26 12.18 -6.13
CA GLY A 98 -16.17 13.35 -5.24
C GLY A 98 -16.01 13.01 -3.76
N GLU A 99 -16.16 11.74 -3.36
CA GLU A 99 -15.96 11.30 -1.98
C GLU A 99 -14.49 10.94 -1.69
N TYR A 100 -14.10 11.16 -0.43
CA TYR A 100 -12.75 10.87 0.07
C TYR A 100 -12.77 9.64 0.98
N TYR A 101 -12.11 8.58 0.55
CA TYR A 101 -12.07 7.32 1.28
C TYR A 101 -10.75 7.21 2.05
N PRO A 102 -10.76 7.07 3.38
CA PRO A 102 -9.53 6.96 4.16
C PRO A 102 -8.70 5.75 3.73
N VAL A 103 -7.39 5.91 3.56
CA VAL A 103 -6.45 4.83 3.20
C VAL A 103 -5.32 4.75 4.21
N LYS A 104 -4.92 3.52 4.56
CA LYS A 104 -3.68 3.23 5.27
C LYS A 104 -2.92 2.13 4.55
N ILE A 105 -1.65 2.39 4.24
CA ILE A 105 -0.71 1.39 3.72
C ILE A 105 0.35 1.14 4.80
N MET A 106 0.55 -0.13 5.13
CA MET A 106 1.68 -0.59 5.93
C MET A 106 2.60 -1.39 5.01
N TYR A 107 3.89 -1.12 5.08
CA TYR A 107 4.90 -1.89 4.36
C TYR A 107 6.07 -2.20 5.29
N TYR A 108 6.64 -3.39 5.13
CA TYR A 108 7.77 -3.87 5.91
C TYR A 108 8.81 -4.51 5.00
N GLN A 109 10.04 -4.01 5.11
CA GLN A 109 11.22 -4.64 4.55
C GLN A 109 12.01 -5.33 5.66
N ALA A 110 12.35 -6.58 5.42
CA ALA A 110 12.79 -7.55 6.41
C ALA A 110 14.05 -8.32 5.96
N GLY A 111 14.86 -7.74 5.08
CA GLY A 111 15.98 -8.44 4.49
C GLY A 111 16.90 -7.52 3.67
N PRO A 112 18.15 -7.94 3.48
CA PRO A 112 19.09 -7.15 2.69
C PRO A 112 18.62 -7.02 1.24
N GLY A 113 18.82 -5.86 0.63
CA GLY A 113 18.57 -5.63 -0.79
C GLY A 113 17.55 -4.53 -1.06
N VAL A 114 17.16 -4.43 -2.33
CA VAL A 114 16.33 -3.32 -2.82
C VAL A 114 14.88 -3.51 -2.40
N ALA A 115 14.47 -2.75 -1.38
CA ALA A 115 13.08 -2.58 -0.99
C ALA A 115 12.19 -2.25 -2.20
N SER A 116 11.11 -3.02 -2.38
CA SER A 116 10.21 -2.87 -3.52
C SER A 116 8.75 -2.92 -3.07
N LEU A 117 7.99 -1.89 -3.42
CA LEU A 117 6.56 -1.77 -3.15
C LEU A 117 5.89 -1.16 -4.38
N GLU A 118 4.96 -1.88 -4.99
CA GLU A 118 4.18 -1.41 -6.13
C GLU A 118 2.69 -1.65 -5.86
N LEU A 119 1.90 -0.58 -5.85
CA LEU A 119 0.45 -0.60 -5.75
C LEU A 119 -0.13 -0.46 -7.16
N SER A 120 -1.28 -1.04 -7.43
CA SER A 120 -2.03 -0.87 -8.67
C SER A 120 -3.49 -0.61 -8.36
N ILE A 121 -4.04 0.44 -8.95
CA ILE A 121 -5.45 0.79 -8.88
C ILE A 121 -5.99 0.88 -10.31
N LYS A 122 -6.97 0.03 -10.63
CA LYS A 122 -7.75 0.13 -11.86
C LYS A 122 -9.04 0.90 -11.59
N TYR A 123 -9.27 1.94 -12.38
CA TYR A 123 -10.41 2.84 -12.30
C TYR A 123 -11.62 2.28 -13.08
N PRO A 124 -12.84 2.83 -12.88
CA PRO A 124 -14.05 2.35 -13.55
C PRO A 124 -14.01 2.44 -15.08
N ASP A 125 -13.35 3.46 -15.62
CA ASP A 125 -13.08 3.65 -17.05
C ASP A 125 -12.15 2.57 -17.67
N GLY A 126 -11.41 1.85 -16.82
CA GLY A 126 -10.48 0.81 -17.19
C GLY A 126 -9.01 1.21 -17.09
N ASP A 127 -8.71 2.48 -16.84
CA ASP A 127 -7.35 2.98 -16.70
C ASP A 127 -6.71 2.46 -15.42
N THR A 128 -5.39 2.24 -15.47
CA THR A 128 -4.64 1.65 -14.35
C THR A 128 -3.48 2.55 -13.96
N HIS A 129 -3.41 2.85 -12.66
CA HIS A 129 -2.40 3.71 -12.05
C HIS A 129 -1.52 2.88 -11.11
N THR A 130 -0.20 3.09 -11.15
CA THR A 130 0.77 2.34 -10.32
C THR A 130 1.67 3.21 -9.44
N ASP A 131 2.08 4.38 -9.92
CA ASP A 131 3.08 5.22 -9.24
C ASP A 131 2.50 6.55 -8.75
N ASP A 132 1.57 7.12 -9.53
CA ASP A 132 0.86 8.34 -9.20
C ASP A 132 -0.66 8.08 -9.20
N ILE A 133 -1.25 8.20 -8.01
CA ILE A 133 -2.67 7.95 -7.74
C ILE A 133 -3.46 9.26 -7.60
N SER A 134 -2.90 10.38 -8.09
CA SER A 134 -3.53 11.70 -8.10
C SER A 134 -4.59 11.87 -9.19
#